data_AF-A0A8H7ZMT7-F1
#
_entry.id   AF-A0A8H7ZMT7-F1
#
_cell.length_a   1.000
_cell.length_b   1.000
_cell.length_c   1.000
_cell.angle_alpha   90.00
_cell.angle_beta   90.00
_cell.angle_gamma   90.00
#
_symmetry.space_group_name_H-M   'P 1'
#
loop_
_entity.id
_entity.type
_entity.pdbx_description
1 polymer ?
#
loop_
_entity_poly.entity_id
_entity_poly.type
_entity_poly.pdbx_seq_one_letter_code
_entity_poly.pdbx_strand_id
1 'polypeptide(L)'
;MDAEGFAEDVRLIFRSYYRVFGRESTESDMVSRLESLFETQMLRLPRSLDDWPADVVGAGLDSDGENDIRCIARNRPRRAIRPPAPPPRRFSAETQAAPRTPPTDERLKFCSTVLRELRKSEHKAFAWPFLWPVNVEVQGCPDYLDVIKNPMDVSKIGANLAAGEYQSHTQFEEDMNLIVQNCYTYNEPGDPIYERGKRFEALFRRLWAKVPSPESESSEDLANRRNLRTKPQQTMRWKQQAKKLKANPKPGPEQPQRDAQPRRASVRKRPTGDSDSDFEASDAASKFAAPTPTRRRNDRI
;
A
#
# COMPACT_ATOMS: atom_id res chain seq x y z
N MET A 1 21.83 2.96 -17.98
CA MET A 1 21.44 4.02 -17.04
C MET A 1 22.71 4.79 -16.74
N ASP A 2 22.70 6.10 -16.99
CA ASP A 2 23.76 6.99 -16.55
C ASP A 2 23.55 7.38 -15.07
N ALA A 3 24.58 7.95 -14.45
CA ALA A 3 24.55 8.35 -13.05
C ALA A 3 23.46 9.40 -12.78
N GLU A 4 23.16 10.26 -13.76
CA GLU A 4 22.12 11.28 -13.64
C GLU A 4 20.71 10.68 -13.66
N GLY A 5 20.45 9.68 -14.52
CA GLY A 5 19.18 8.95 -14.52
C GLY A 5 18.92 8.22 -13.19
N PHE A 6 19.95 7.58 -12.63
CA PHE A 6 19.86 6.98 -11.30
C PHE A 6 19.58 8.03 -10.21
N ALA A 7 20.24 9.19 -10.28
CA ALA A 7 20.03 10.26 -9.32
C ALA A 7 18.61 10.82 -9.38
N GLU A 8 18.06 11.02 -10.58
CA GLU A 8 16.68 11.48 -10.74
C GLU A 8 15.65 10.46 -10.23
N ASP A 9 15.89 9.16 -10.43
CA ASP A 9 15.03 8.11 -9.88
C ASP A 9 15.03 8.13 -8.34
N VAL A 10 16.20 8.32 -7.72
CA VAL A 10 16.30 8.44 -6.25
C VAL A 10 15.66 9.74 -5.75
N ARG A 11 15.87 10.87 -6.43
CA ARG A 11 15.19 12.14 -6.12
C ARG A 11 13.69 12.03 -6.27
N LEU A 12 13.20 11.25 -7.23
CA LEU A 12 11.77 11.00 -7.42
C LEU A 12 11.17 10.27 -6.21
N ILE A 13 11.91 9.36 -5.58
CA ILE A 13 11.49 8.68 -4.35
C ILE A 13 11.31 9.70 -3.22
N PHE A 14 12.27 10.61 -3.00
CA PHE A 14 12.16 11.67 -1.99
C PHE A 14 11.00 12.63 -2.29
N ARG A 15 10.85 13.07 -3.55
CA ARG A 15 9.73 13.94 -3.97
C ARG A 15 8.37 13.26 -3.76
N SER A 16 8.27 11.97 -4.09
CA SER A 16 7.06 11.18 -3.88
C SER A 16 6.72 11.07 -2.40
N TYR A 17 7.73 10.82 -1.56
CA TYR A 17 7.58 10.78 -0.11
C TYR A 17 7.04 12.10 0.45
N TYR A 18 7.65 13.25 0.12
CA TYR A 18 7.17 14.54 0.62
C TYR A 18 5.79 14.92 0.09
N ARG A 19 5.43 14.45 -1.11
CA ARG A 19 4.09 14.65 -1.67
C ARG A 19 3.03 13.91 -0.86
N VAL A 20 3.33 12.73 -0.35
CA VAL A 20 2.39 11.88 0.40
C VAL A 20 2.34 12.26 1.89
N PHE A 21 3.49 12.53 2.49
CA PHE A 21 3.62 12.69 3.95
C PHE A 21 3.84 14.14 4.41
N GLY A 22 4.11 15.06 3.48
CA GLY A 22 4.44 16.45 3.78
C GLY A 22 5.86 16.63 4.31
N ARG A 23 6.43 17.83 4.18
CA ARG A 23 7.78 18.13 4.68
C ARG A 23 7.86 18.34 6.19
N GLU A 24 6.71 18.56 6.84
CA GLU A 24 6.63 18.90 8.27
C GLU A 24 6.33 17.71 9.18
N SER A 25 6.33 16.48 8.64
CA SER A 25 6.11 15.28 9.46
C SER A 25 7.34 14.97 10.33
N THR A 26 7.14 14.32 11.48
CA THR A 26 8.24 13.89 12.36
C THR A 26 9.18 12.87 11.69
N GLU A 27 8.70 12.18 10.64
CA GLU A 27 9.52 11.28 9.83
C GLU A 27 10.30 12.04 8.74
N SER A 28 9.83 13.22 8.34
CA SER A 28 10.43 14.04 7.28
C SER A 28 11.77 14.63 7.67
N ASP A 29 12.07 14.81 8.95
CA ASP A 29 13.40 15.22 9.43
C ASP A 29 14.48 14.16 9.12
N MET A 30 14.15 12.88 9.31
CA MET A 30 15.07 11.78 8.97
C MET A 30 15.25 11.67 7.46
N VAL A 31 14.15 11.78 6.71
CA VAL A 31 14.20 11.73 5.24
C VAL A 31 14.97 12.91 4.65
N SER A 32 14.85 14.10 5.24
CA SER A 32 15.63 15.28 4.84
C SER A 32 17.12 15.09 5.08
N ARG A 33 17.51 14.43 6.19
CA ARG A 33 18.92 14.08 6.44
C ARG A 33 19.44 13.06 5.42
N LEU A 34 18.63 12.06 5.07
CA LEU A 34 18.97 11.06 4.06
C LEU A 34 19.10 11.67 2.66
N GLU A 35 18.17 12.54 2.26
CA GLU A 35 18.23 13.28 1.01
C GLU A 35 19.48 14.16 0.96
N SER A 36 19.79 14.88 2.05
CA SER A 36 20.99 15.71 2.15
C SER A 36 22.29 14.90 2.05
N LEU A 37 22.36 13.73 2.70
CA LEU A 37 23.50 12.82 2.60
C LEU A 37 23.64 12.26 1.18
N PHE A 38 22.53 11.88 0.55
CA PHE A 38 22.53 11.38 -0.81
C PHE A 38 23.08 12.43 -1.79
N GLU A 39 22.57 13.67 -1.77
CA GLU A 39 23.08 14.73 -2.65
C GLU A 39 24.55 15.06 -2.36
N THR A 40 24.95 15.03 -1.08
CA THR A 40 26.35 15.23 -0.70
C THR A 40 27.26 14.15 -1.29
N GLN A 41 26.81 12.89 -1.31
CA GLN A 41 27.59 11.79 -1.89
C GLN A 41 27.56 11.84 -3.42
N MET A 42 26.44 12.16 -4.04
CA MET A 42 26.35 12.34 -5.49
C MET A 42 27.30 13.42 -6.01
N LEU A 43 27.50 14.51 -5.25
CA LEU A 43 28.46 15.56 -5.58
C LEU A 43 29.93 15.12 -5.42
N ARG A 44 30.19 14.08 -4.63
CA ARG A 44 31.52 13.50 -4.42
C ARG A 44 31.84 12.41 -5.45
N LEU A 45 30.87 11.97 -6.25
CA LEU A 45 31.11 10.99 -7.29
C LEU A 45 31.89 11.64 -8.45
N PRO A 46 32.86 10.92 -9.02
CA PRO A 46 33.58 11.34 -10.21
C PRO A 46 32.61 11.58 -11.37
N ARG A 47 32.83 12.66 -12.13
CA ARG A 47 31.97 13.03 -13.27
C ARG A 47 32.22 12.17 -14.51
N SER A 48 33.36 11.49 -14.55
CA SER A 48 33.72 10.48 -15.57
C SER A 48 34.20 9.21 -14.88
N LEU A 49 34.05 8.08 -15.58
CA LEU A 49 34.61 6.78 -15.19
C LEU A 49 36.15 6.85 -15.04
N ASP A 50 36.80 7.78 -15.73
CA ASP A 50 38.25 8.00 -15.71
C ASP A 50 38.77 8.72 -14.46
N ASP A 51 37.91 9.46 -13.75
CA ASP A 51 38.26 10.19 -12.52
C ASP A 51 38.09 9.31 -11.26
N TRP A 52 37.71 8.06 -11.45
CA TRP A 52 37.51 7.13 -10.35
C TRP A 52 38.87 6.54 -9.91
N PRO A 53 39.14 6.38 -8.60
CA PRO A 53 40.43 5.87 -8.11
C PRO A 53 40.82 4.52 -8.74
N ALA A 54 42.11 4.40 -9.10
CA ALA A 54 42.65 3.38 -10.00
C ALA A 54 42.41 1.92 -9.55
N ASP A 55 42.15 1.70 -8.27
CA ASP A 55 41.75 0.43 -7.65
C ASP A 55 40.36 -0.07 -8.09
N VAL A 56 39.57 0.74 -8.79
CA VAL A 56 38.27 0.36 -9.36
C VAL A 56 38.26 0.47 -10.90
N VAL A 57 39.13 1.29 -11.50
CA VAL A 57 39.23 1.46 -12.97
C VAL A 57 40.27 0.49 -13.60
N GLY A 58 41.13 -0.11 -12.78
CA GLY A 58 42.15 -1.08 -13.22
C GLY A 58 41.63 -2.51 -13.45
N ALA A 59 40.66 -2.68 -14.36
CA ALA A 59 40.33 -3.98 -14.93
C ALA A 59 40.33 -3.90 -16.46
N GLY A 60 41.54 -4.02 -17.04
CA GLY A 60 41.78 -4.63 -18.35
C GLY A 60 41.57 -3.76 -19.60
N LEU A 61 42.68 -3.31 -20.19
CA LEU A 61 42.79 -3.17 -21.65
C LEU A 61 44.07 -3.86 -22.10
N ASP A 62 43.92 -5.11 -22.52
CA ASP A 62 44.90 -5.79 -23.37
C ASP A 62 44.30 -5.87 -24.79
N SER A 63 45.16 -5.75 -25.80
CA SER A 63 44.84 -5.37 -27.19
C SER A 63 44.05 -6.37 -28.05
N ASP A 64 43.49 -7.44 -27.50
CA ASP A 64 42.93 -8.54 -28.31
C ASP A 64 41.42 -8.78 -28.17
N GLY A 65 40.68 -7.88 -27.53
CA GLY A 65 39.21 -7.82 -27.72
C GLY A 65 38.40 -9.03 -27.23
N GLU A 66 38.86 -9.73 -26.18
CA GLU A 66 38.07 -10.78 -25.53
C GLU A 66 38.01 -10.60 -24.01
N ASN A 67 36.78 -10.62 -23.48
CA ASN A 67 36.40 -10.12 -22.17
C ASN A 67 36.57 -11.22 -21.09
N ASP A 68 37.70 -11.26 -20.36
CA ASP A 68 37.95 -12.28 -19.30
C ASP A 68 37.76 -11.72 -17.88
N ILE A 69 36.58 -11.98 -17.30
CA ILE A 69 36.26 -11.71 -15.89
C ILE A 69 36.94 -12.77 -15.00
N ARG A 70 38.26 -12.67 -14.79
CA ARG A 70 38.98 -13.62 -13.90
C ARG A 70 40.04 -13.05 -12.96
N CYS A 71 40.30 -11.75 -12.92
CA CYS A 71 41.45 -11.24 -12.15
C CYS A 71 41.19 -10.90 -10.66
N ILE A 72 39.95 -10.80 -10.15
CA ILE A 72 39.69 -10.37 -8.75
C ILE A 72 39.80 -11.52 -7.72
N ALA A 73 40.32 -12.69 -8.08
CA ALA A 73 40.21 -13.91 -7.26
C ALA A 73 41.53 -14.54 -6.78
N ARG A 74 42.67 -13.84 -6.82
CA ARG A 74 43.97 -14.52 -6.57
C ARG A 74 44.53 -14.50 -5.14
N ASN A 75 44.01 -13.72 -4.19
CA ASN A 75 44.54 -13.72 -2.80
C ASN A 75 43.51 -13.94 -1.67
N ARG A 76 42.32 -14.49 -1.96
CA ARG A 76 41.39 -14.95 -0.91
C ARG A 76 41.56 -16.45 -0.69
N PRO A 77 41.78 -16.97 0.53
CA PRO A 77 41.89 -18.40 0.75
C PRO A 77 40.59 -19.09 0.34
N ARG A 78 40.71 -20.01 -0.63
CA ARG A 78 39.60 -20.68 -1.31
C ARG A 78 38.96 -21.71 -0.37
N ARG A 79 37.96 -21.31 0.44
CA ARG A 79 37.07 -22.29 1.08
C ARG A 79 36.31 -23.02 -0.02
N ALA A 80 36.40 -24.35 -0.07
CA ALA A 80 35.65 -25.16 -1.00
C ALA A 80 34.16 -24.98 -0.74
N ILE A 81 33.48 -24.19 -1.58
CA ILE A 81 32.03 -24.06 -1.59
C ILE A 81 31.49 -25.41 -2.04
N ARG A 82 31.08 -26.25 -1.09
CA ARG A 82 30.22 -27.39 -1.41
C ARG A 82 28.86 -26.81 -1.81
N PRO A 83 28.33 -27.14 -3.00
CA PRO A 83 26.96 -26.76 -3.32
C PRO A 83 26.01 -27.40 -2.28
N PRO A 84 24.97 -26.70 -1.83
CA PRO A 84 23.96 -27.30 -0.96
C PRO A 84 23.35 -28.50 -1.69
N ALA A 85 23.23 -29.62 -0.98
CA ALA A 85 22.63 -30.83 -1.53
C ALA A 85 21.21 -30.51 -2.03
N PRO A 86 20.80 -31.03 -3.21
CA PRO A 86 19.43 -30.85 -3.66
C PRO A 86 18.46 -31.49 -2.66
N PRO A 87 17.27 -30.89 -2.44
CA PRO A 87 16.26 -31.51 -1.58
C PRO A 87 15.89 -32.90 -2.12
N PRO A 88 15.58 -33.87 -1.26
CA PRO A 88 15.26 -35.22 -1.71
C PRO A 88 14.05 -35.15 -2.64
N ARG A 89 14.24 -35.64 -3.87
CA ARG A 89 13.18 -35.81 -4.87
C ARG A 89 12.08 -36.68 -4.26
N ARG A 90 10.92 -36.08 -3.94
CA ARG A 90 9.69 -36.84 -3.81
C ARG A 90 9.19 -37.15 -5.22
N PHE A 91 9.06 -38.44 -5.51
CA PHE A 91 8.41 -38.96 -6.70
C PHE A 91 7.00 -38.37 -6.83
N SER A 92 6.63 -37.88 -8.02
CA SER A 92 5.38 -38.25 -8.72
C SER A 92 5.28 -37.57 -10.09
N ALA A 93 5.05 -38.43 -11.08
CA ALA A 93 4.67 -38.27 -12.48
C ALA A 93 4.09 -36.92 -12.98
N GLU A 94 4.69 -36.49 -14.08
CA GLU A 94 4.16 -35.82 -15.26
C GLU A 94 2.63 -35.79 -15.44
N THR A 95 2.05 -34.59 -15.54
CA THR A 95 1.10 -34.19 -16.59
C THR A 95 1.10 -32.66 -16.68
N GLN A 96 1.42 -32.14 -17.87
CA GLN A 96 1.32 -30.71 -18.19
C GLN A 96 -0.14 -30.25 -18.11
N ALA A 97 -0.43 -29.31 -17.21
CA ALA A 97 -1.59 -28.44 -17.30
C ALA A 97 -1.22 -27.09 -16.69
N ALA A 98 -1.47 -26.00 -17.43
CA ALA A 98 -1.28 -24.62 -16.97
C ALA A 98 -1.87 -24.43 -15.56
N PRO A 99 -1.24 -23.64 -14.67
CA PRO A 99 -1.74 -23.47 -13.31
C PRO A 99 -3.08 -22.73 -13.37
N ARG A 100 -4.16 -23.49 -13.31
CA ARG A 100 -5.46 -23.01 -12.88
C ARG A 100 -5.27 -22.60 -11.42
N THR A 101 -5.15 -21.30 -11.16
CA THR A 101 -5.08 -20.79 -9.80
C THR A 101 -6.31 -21.30 -9.04
N PRO A 102 -6.13 -22.10 -7.97
CA PRO A 102 -7.25 -22.50 -7.14
C PRO A 102 -7.88 -21.23 -6.53
N PRO A 103 -9.17 -21.27 -6.13
CA PRO A 103 -9.82 -20.16 -5.46
C PRO A 103 -8.94 -19.71 -4.30
N THR A 104 -8.46 -18.47 -4.33
CA THR A 104 -7.57 -17.92 -3.31
C THR A 104 -8.24 -18.05 -1.95
N ASP A 105 -7.67 -18.92 -1.09
CA ASP A 105 -8.11 -19.14 0.28
C ASP A 105 -8.32 -17.79 0.97
N GLU A 106 -9.52 -17.55 1.49
CA GLU A 106 -9.87 -16.28 2.14
C GLU A 106 -8.98 -16.02 3.34
N ARG A 107 -8.44 -17.06 3.97
CA ARG A 107 -7.48 -16.95 5.06
C ARG A 107 -6.11 -16.47 4.58
N LEU A 108 -5.65 -16.91 3.41
CA LEU A 108 -4.42 -16.39 2.81
C LEU A 108 -4.56 -14.91 2.44
N LYS A 109 -5.75 -14.48 1.97
CA LYS A 109 -6.06 -13.05 1.79
C LYS A 109 -6.06 -12.30 3.12
N PHE A 110 -6.56 -12.91 4.19
CA PHE A 110 -6.54 -12.35 5.53
C PHE A 110 -5.10 -12.14 6.05
N CYS A 111 -4.17 -13.05 5.74
CA CYS A 111 -2.75 -12.91 6.10
C CYS A 111 -2.14 -11.59 5.60
N SER A 112 -2.49 -11.15 4.37
CA SER A 112 -2.07 -9.84 3.85
C SER A 112 -2.59 -8.67 4.69
N THR A 113 -3.79 -8.81 5.26
CA THR A 113 -4.35 -7.81 6.17
C THR A 113 -3.59 -7.80 7.49
N VAL A 114 -3.24 -8.96 8.05
CA VAL A 114 -2.40 -9.06 9.27
C VAL A 114 -1.06 -8.37 9.05
N LEU A 115 -0.37 -8.64 7.94
CA LEU A 115 0.91 -7.98 7.62
C LEU A 115 0.79 -6.45 7.54
N ARG A 116 -0.29 -5.95 6.93
CA ARG A 116 -0.54 -4.51 6.83
C ARG A 116 -0.77 -3.89 8.21
N GLU A 117 -1.52 -4.55 9.07
CA GLU A 117 -1.76 -4.07 10.45
C GLU A 117 -0.47 -4.03 11.26
N LEU A 118 0.36 -5.08 11.21
CA LEU A 118 1.64 -5.15 11.93
C LEU A 118 2.61 -4.03 11.53
N ARG A 119 2.55 -3.55 10.28
CA ARG A 119 3.42 -2.50 9.75
C ARG A 119 2.93 -1.07 10.03
N LYS A 120 1.77 -0.89 10.67
CA LYS A 120 1.25 0.45 11.00
C LYS A 120 2.22 1.21 11.90
N SER A 121 2.29 2.52 11.69
CA SER A 121 3.15 3.43 12.46
C SER A 121 2.87 3.39 13.97
N GLU A 122 1.62 3.18 14.37
CA GLU A 122 1.21 2.99 15.77
C GLU A 122 2.00 1.88 16.49
N HIS A 123 2.42 0.84 15.75
CA HIS A 123 3.11 -0.31 16.31
C HIS A 123 4.63 -0.25 16.11
N LYS A 124 5.13 0.75 15.36
CA LYS A 124 6.55 0.92 15.03
C LYS A 124 7.44 0.95 16.28
N ALA A 125 6.94 1.51 17.39
CA ALA A 125 7.66 1.62 18.65
C ALA A 125 8.20 0.28 19.18
N PHE A 126 7.54 -0.85 18.86
CA PHE A 126 7.99 -2.19 19.24
C PHE A 126 8.18 -3.14 18.05
N ALA A 127 7.53 -2.91 16.92
CA ALA A 127 7.56 -3.82 15.77
C ALA A 127 8.84 -3.71 14.93
N TRP A 128 9.52 -2.55 14.91
CA TRP A 128 10.63 -2.28 13.98
C TRP A 128 11.75 -3.35 13.92
N PRO A 129 12.16 -4.02 15.01
CA PRO A 129 13.22 -5.04 14.96
C PRO A 129 12.83 -6.27 14.14
N PHE A 130 11.52 -6.51 13.99
CA PHE A 130 10.97 -7.70 13.35
C PHE A 130 10.53 -7.45 11.91
N LEU A 131 10.56 -6.20 11.46
CA LEU A 131 10.06 -5.81 10.14
C LEU A 131 11.00 -6.20 9.00
N TRP A 132 12.30 -6.25 9.27
CA TRP A 132 13.36 -6.45 8.30
C TRP A 132 14.39 -7.46 8.81
N PRO A 133 15.18 -8.09 7.92
CA PRO A 133 16.26 -8.99 8.34
C PRO A 133 17.24 -8.31 9.29
N VAL A 134 17.71 -9.06 10.28
CA VAL A 134 18.79 -8.62 11.18
C VAL A 134 20.07 -8.43 10.38
N ASN A 135 20.62 -7.22 10.41
CA ASN A 135 21.94 -6.94 9.84
C ASN A 135 22.99 -7.09 10.95
N VAL A 136 23.70 -8.22 10.93
CA VAL A 136 24.64 -8.62 11.99
C VAL A 136 25.77 -7.61 12.24
N GLU A 137 26.22 -6.91 11.20
CA GLU A 137 27.30 -5.92 11.31
C GLU A 137 26.77 -4.60 11.88
N VAL A 138 25.68 -4.09 11.30
CA VAL A 138 25.12 -2.77 11.67
C VAL A 138 24.46 -2.80 13.05
N GLN A 139 23.87 -3.93 13.43
CA GLN A 139 23.16 -4.08 14.71
C GLN A 139 24.04 -4.66 15.82
N GLY A 140 25.31 -4.98 15.53
CA GLY A 140 26.26 -5.48 16.54
C GLY A 140 25.89 -6.87 17.06
N CYS A 141 25.39 -7.75 16.19
CA CYS A 141 24.97 -9.11 16.53
C CYS A 141 25.75 -10.15 15.69
N PRO A 142 27.08 -10.24 15.84
CA PRO A 142 27.93 -11.00 14.92
C PRO A 142 27.68 -12.52 14.94
N ASP A 143 27.22 -13.06 16.07
CA ASP A 143 26.91 -14.48 16.29
C ASP A 143 25.43 -14.81 16.01
N TYR A 144 24.61 -13.86 15.58
CA TYR A 144 23.19 -14.08 15.34
C TYR A 144 22.89 -15.22 14.38
N LEU A 145 23.64 -15.30 13.26
CA LEU A 145 23.45 -16.37 12.27
C LEU A 145 24.08 -17.71 12.70
N ASP A 146 24.93 -17.69 13.73
CA ASP A 146 25.44 -18.91 14.35
C ASP A 146 24.45 -19.47 15.37
N VAL A 147 23.71 -18.62 16.08
CA VAL A 147 22.68 -19.03 17.04
C VAL A 147 21.36 -19.34 16.33
N ILE A 148 20.87 -18.43 15.49
CA ILE A 148 19.59 -18.52 14.79
C ILE A 148 19.74 -19.19 13.43
N LYS A 149 19.23 -20.43 13.35
CA LYS A 149 19.37 -21.28 12.16
C LYS A 149 18.46 -20.91 11.00
N ASN A 150 17.27 -20.39 11.31
CA ASN A 150 16.28 -20.02 10.31
C ASN A 150 15.84 -18.55 10.54
N PRO A 151 16.62 -17.56 10.08
CA PRO A 151 16.22 -16.16 10.17
C PRO A 151 14.91 -15.90 9.40
N MET A 152 14.03 -15.13 10.02
CA MET A 152 12.74 -14.74 9.47
C MET A 152 12.38 -13.32 9.92
N ASP A 153 11.60 -12.63 9.08
CA ASP A 153 11.17 -11.25 9.30
C ASP A 153 9.87 -10.97 8.51
N VAL A 154 9.14 -9.92 8.90
CA VAL A 154 7.83 -9.59 8.31
C VAL A 154 7.94 -9.20 6.83
N SER A 155 9.08 -8.65 6.37
CA SER A 155 9.27 -8.31 4.96
C SER A 155 9.37 -9.58 4.11
N LYS A 156 10.15 -10.57 4.54
CA LYS A 156 10.31 -11.87 3.90
C LYS A 156 9.01 -12.66 3.88
N ILE A 157 8.26 -12.69 4.98
CA ILE A 157 6.92 -13.30 5.01
C ILE A 157 6.00 -12.63 3.97
N GLY A 158 6.05 -11.31 3.86
CA GLY A 158 5.28 -10.58 2.86
C GLY A 158 5.66 -10.92 1.42
N ALA A 159 6.96 -11.10 1.14
CA ALA A 159 7.44 -11.52 -0.17
C ALA A 159 6.97 -12.95 -0.51
N ASN A 160 7.11 -13.89 0.42
CA ASN A 160 6.64 -15.27 0.26
C ASN A 160 5.13 -15.34 0.01
N LEU A 161 4.34 -14.54 0.75
CA LEU A 161 2.90 -14.48 0.57
C LEU A 161 2.52 -13.91 -0.81
N ALA A 162 3.20 -12.87 -1.27
CA ALA A 162 2.96 -12.27 -2.58
C ALA A 162 3.38 -13.19 -3.74
N ALA A 163 4.44 -13.98 -3.56
CA ALA A 163 4.89 -15.00 -4.50
C ALA A 163 4.00 -16.27 -4.51
N GLY A 164 3.10 -16.42 -3.54
CA GLY A 164 2.23 -17.59 -3.43
C GLY A 164 2.92 -18.83 -2.87
N GLU A 165 4.01 -18.65 -2.10
CA GLU A 165 4.80 -19.75 -1.53
C GLU A 165 4.06 -20.49 -0.39
N TYR A 166 3.06 -19.85 0.23
CA TYR A 166 2.25 -20.48 1.26
C TYR A 166 1.08 -21.25 0.66
N GLN A 167 1.05 -22.55 0.92
CA GLN A 167 -0.05 -23.44 0.54
C GLN A 167 -1.24 -23.32 1.49
N SER A 168 -1.00 -22.86 2.73
CA SER A 168 -2.03 -22.67 3.76
C SER A 168 -1.68 -21.49 4.68
N HIS A 169 -2.71 -20.89 5.28
CA HIS A 169 -2.54 -19.85 6.32
C HIS A 169 -1.76 -20.34 7.55
N THR A 170 -1.71 -21.65 7.80
CA THR A 170 -0.94 -22.24 8.90
C THR A 170 0.57 -22.10 8.69
N GLN A 171 1.05 -22.25 7.44
CA GLN A 171 2.47 -22.01 7.13
C GLN A 171 2.88 -20.55 7.36
N PHE A 172 1.97 -19.62 7.06
CA PHE A 172 2.16 -18.21 7.40
C PHE A 172 2.25 -17.99 8.91
N GLU A 173 1.38 -18.65 9.70
CA GLU A 173 1.43 -18.57 11.17
C GLU A 173 2.73 -19.16 11.73
N GLU A 174 3.21 -20.27 11.17
CA GLU A 174 4.48 -20.89 11.56
C GLU A 174 5.66 -19.92 11.39
N ASP A 175 5.76 -19.22 10.26
CA ASP A 175 6.80 -18.22 10.04
C ASP A 175 6.65 -16.99 10.96
N MET A 176 5.41 -16.57 11.27
CA MET A 176 5.16 -15.50 12.26
C MET A 176 5.61 -15.92 13.66
N ASN A 177 5.36 -17.16 14.05
CA ASN A 177 5.83 -17.72 15.32
C ASN A 177 7.34 -17.87 15.34
N LEU A 178 7.96 -18.20 14.22
CA LEU A 178 9.41 -18.33 14.08
C LEU A 178 10.13 -17.00 14.36
N ILE A 179 9.58 -15.86 13.91
CA ILE A 179 10.11 -14.53 14.25
C ILE A 179 10.19 -14.35 15.77
N VAL A 180 9.10 -14.70 16.48
CA VAL A 180 8.99 -14.55 17.94
C VAL A 180 9.92 -15.54 18.65
N GLN A 181 9.98 -16.79 18.20
CA GLN A 181 10.87 -17.80 18.77
C GLN A 181 12.34 -17.44 18.59
N ASN A 182 12.73 -16.95 17.41
CA ASN A 182 14.09 -16.47 17.16
C ASN A 182 14.44 -15.30 18.10
N CYS A 183 13.50 -14.39 18.34
CA CYS A 183 13.67 -13.31 19.31
C CYS A 183 13.99 -13.84 20.71
N TYR A 184 13.19 -14.77 21.22
CA TYR A 184 13.39 -15.33 22.56
C TYR A 184 14.57 -16.31 22.67
N THR A 185 15.00 -16.89 21.55
CA THR A 185 16.18 -17.75 21.51
C THR A 185 17.47 -16.95 21.59
N TYR A 186 17.51 -15.79 20.92
CA TYR A 186 18.72 -14.96 20.85
C TYR A 186 18.82 -13.95 21.99
N ASN A 187 17.70 -13.36 22.42
CA ASN A 187 17.69 -12.30 23.41
C ASN A 187 17.30 -12.86 24.78
N GLU A 188 17.95 -12.39 25.85
CA GLU A 188 17.62 -12.81 27.21
C GLU A 188 16.34 -12.15 27.74
N PRO A 189 15.60 -12.79 28.66
CA PRO A 189 14.47 -12.16 29.34
C PRO A 189 14.88 -10.85 30.04
N GLY A 190 14.16 -9.77 29.76
CA GLY A 190 14.47 -8.43 30.27
C GLY A 190 15.24 -7.55 29.27
N ASP A 191 15.81 -8.13 28.21
CA ASP A 191 16.38 -7.34 27.11
C ASP A 191 15.27 -6.48 26.44
N PRO A 192 15.54 -5.21 26.08
CA PRO A 192 14.56 -4.36 25.41
C PRO A 192 13.94 -4.97 24.13
N ILE A 193 14.69 -5.76 23.36
CA ILE A 193 14.22 -6.48 22.17
C ILE A 193 13.34 -7.67 22.56
N TYR A 194 13.69 -8.39 23.62
CA TYR A 194 12.84 -9.46 24.18
C TYR A 194 11.48 -8.91 24.60
N GLU A 195 11.45 -7.78 25.32
CA GLU A 195 10.22 -7.12 25.74
C GLU A 195 9.37 -6.61 24.56
N ARG A 196 10.03 -6.12 23.50
CA ARG A 196 9.35 -5.77 22.24
C ARG A 196 8.76 -7.01 21.57
N GLY A 197 9.46 -8.15 21.60
CA GLY A 197 9.00 -9.45 21.11
C GLY A 197 7.67 -9.85 21.75
N LYS A 198 7.54 -9.72 23.07
CA LYS A 198 6.28 -9.99 23.79
C LYS A 198 5.12 -9.12 23.32
N ARG A 199 5.36 -7.81 23.09
CA ARG A 199 4.33 -6.90 22.57
C ARG A 199 3.95 -7.23 21.12
N PHE A 200 4.93 -7.58 20.31
CA PHE A 200 4.73 -7.98 18.92
C PHE A 200 3.92 -9.28 18.83
N GLU A 201 4.25 -10.29 19.62
CA GLU A 201 3.50 -11.54 19.72
C GLU A 201 2.06 -11.29 20.16
N ALA A 202 1.85 -10.50 21.22
CA ALA A 202 0.51 -10.18 21.70
C ALA A 202 -0.36 -9.48 20.63
N LEU A 203 0.24 -8.55 19.87
CA LEU A 203 -0.42 -7.91 18.73
C LEU A 203 -0.77 -8.94 17.64
N PHE A 204 0.18 -9.80 17.27
CA PHE A 204 -0.05 -10.83 16.27
C PHE A 204 -1.18 -11.77 16.70
N ARG A 205 -1.16 -12.30 17.92
CA ARG A 205 -2.21 -13.19 18.45
C ARG A 205 -3.58 -12.52 18.44
N ARG A 206 -3.66 -11.23 18.80
CA ARG A 206 -4.89 -10.44 18.75
C ARG A 206 -5.45 -10.29 17.33
N LEU A 207 -4.58 -10.08 16.34
CA LEU A 207 -4.97 -10.01 14.93
C LEU A 207 -5.38 -11.39 14.40
N TRP A 208 -4.61 -12.42 14.77
CA TRP A 208 -4.78 -13.81 14.32
C TRP A 208 -6.06 -14.45 14.85
N ALA A 209 -6.53 -14.07 16.04
CA ALA A 209 -7.81 -14.50 16.60
C ALA A 209 -9.03 -14.16 15.71
N LYS A 210 -8.86 -13.28 14.70
CA LYS A 210 -9.91 -12.90 13.74
C LYS A 210 -9.80 -13.66 12.41
N VAL A 211 -8.91 -14.65 12.30
CA VAL A 211 -8.83 -15.53 11.12
C VAL A 211 -10.21 -16.15 10.87
N PRO A 212 -10.74 -16.08 9.64
CA PRO A 212 -12.00 -16.73 9.30
C PRO A 212 -11.95 -18.23 9.59
N SER A 213 -12.86 -18.71 10.44
CA SER A 213 -13.03 -20.13 10.74
C SER A 213 -13.90 -20.79 9.66
N PRO A 214 -13.73 -22.09 9.33
CA PRO A 214 -14.60 -22.72 8.33
C PRO A 214 -16.04 -22.83 8.82
N GLU A 215 -16.26 -22.74 10.14
CA GLU A 215 -17.57 -22.88 10.78
C GLU A 215 -18.34 -21.56 10.90
N SER A 216 -17.69 -20.41 10.63
CA SER A 216 -18.31 -19.08 10.76
C SER A 216 -18.95 -18.56 9.47
N GLU A 217 -19.06 -19.36 8.41
CA GLU A 217 -19.83 -18.99 7.23
C GLU A 217 -21.34 -19.07 7.56
N SER A 218 -21.89 -17.97 8.08
CA SER A 218 -23.34 -17.83 8.25
C SER A 218 -24.05 -17.94 6.89
N SER A 219 -25.24 -18.54 6.85
CA SER A 219 -26.02 -18.68 5.61
C SER A 219 -26.33 -17.35 4.91
N GLU A 220 -26.33 -16.25 5.66
CA GLU A 220 -26.52 -14.89 5.17
C GLU A 220 -25.30 -14.37 4.39
N ASP A 221 -24.08 -14.69 4.84
CA ASP A 221 -22.83 -14.26 4.16
C ASP A 221 -22.63 -14.97 2.82
N LEU A 222 -22.98 -16.26 2.75
CA LEU A 222 -22.99 -17.03 1.50
C LEU A 222 -24.02 -16.50 0.50
N ALA A 223 -25.21 -16.07 0.97
CA ALA A 223 -26.23 -15.45 0.13
C ALA A 223 -25.80 -14.06 -0.35
N ASN A 224 -25.14 -13.27 0.51
CA ASN A 224 -24.67 -11.93 0.17
C ASN A 224 -23.52 -11.97 -0.87
N ARG A 225 -22.58 -12.92 -0.75
CA ARG A 225 -21.51 -13.15 -1.75
C ARG A 225 -22.06 -13.57 -3.11
N ARG A 226 -23.08 -14.42 -3.14
CA ARG A 226 -23.79 -14.78 -4.40
C ARG A 226 -24.49 -13.57 -5.02
N ASN A 227 -25.07 -12.69 -4.20
CA ASN A 227 -25.75 -11.45 -4.66
C ASN A 227 -24.79 -10.34 -5.09
N LEU A 228 -23.56 -10.26 -4.57
CA LEU A 228 -22.55 -9.29 -5.03
C LEU A 228 -21.93 -9.70 -6.38
N ARG A 229 -21.83 -11.00 -6.66
CA ARG A 229 -21.28 -11.53 -7.93
C ARG A 229 -22.22 -11.34 -9.13
N THR A 230 -23.52 -11.14 -8.91
CA THR A 230 -24.53 -10.89 -9.96
C THR A 230 -24.76 -9.40 -10.26
N LYS A 231 -24.37 -8.48 -9.37
CA LYS A 231 -24.51 -7.02 -9.53
C LYS A 231 -23.58 -6.33 -10.57
N PRO A 232 -22.41 -6.85 -11.00
CA PRO A 232 -21.59 -6.17 -12.02
C PRO A 232 -22.24 -6.16 -13.40
N GLN A 233 -23.10 -7.13 -13.71
CA GLN A 233 -23.74 -7.23 -15.04
C GLN A 233 -24.91 -6.26 -15.22
N GLN A 234 -25.69 -6.01 -14.16
CA GLN A 234 -26.79 -5.03 -14.22
C GLN A 234 -26.25 -3.59 -14.30
N THR A 235 -25.14 -3.30 -13.61
CA THR A 235 -24.56 -1.94 -13.61
C THR A 235 -23.97 -1.51 -14.95
N MET A 236 -23.38 -2.45 -15.69
CA MET A 236 -22.86 -2.20 -17.03
C MET A 236 -23.98 -2.07 -18.07
N ARG A 237 -25.04 -2.87 -17.95
CA ARG A 237 -26.18 -2.85 -18.88
C ARG A 237 -26.98 -1.55 -18.79
N TRP A 238 -27.22 -1.01 -17.59
CA TRP A 238 -27.91 0.29 -17.45
C TRP A 238 -27.05 1.47 -17.93
N LYS A 239 -25.72 1.44 -17.71
CA LYS A 239 -24.81 2.47 -18.23
C LYS A 239 -24.75 2.49 -19.76
N GLN A 240 -24.85 1.33 -20.41
CA GLN A 240 -24.93 1.22 -21.87
C GLN A 240 -26.29 1.68 -22.42
N GLN A 241 -27.40 1.34 -21.76
CA GLN A 241 -28.75 1.83 -22.13
C GLN A 241 -28.90 3.34 -21.94
N ALA A 242 -28.35 3.91 -20.86
CA ALA A 242 -28.37 5.34 -20.61
C ALA A 242 -27.56 6.13 -21.65
N LYS A 243 -26.47 5.57 -22.18
CA LYS A 243 -25.73 6.15 -23.32
C LYS A 243 -26.54 6.12 -24.62
N LYS A 244 -27.28 5.04 -24.89
CA LYS A 244 -28.16 4.93 -26.07
C LYS A 244 -29.33 5.93 -26.04
N LEU A 245 -29.89 6.20 -24.86
CA LEU A 245 -31.01 7.15 -24.70
C LEU A 245 -30.58 8.62 -24.83
N LYS A 246 -29.32 8.95 -24.49
CA LYS A 246 -28.77 10.30 -24.66
C LYS A 246 -28.27 10.60 -26.08
N ALA A 247 -28.04 9.58 -26.89
CA ALA A 247 -27.50 9.72 -28.24
C ALA A 247 -28.57 9.88 -29.34
N ASN A 248 -29.87 9.82 -29.02
CA ASN A 248 -30.93 9.94 -30.02
C ASN A 248 -32.16 10.68 -29.47
N PRO A 249 -32.23 12.02 -29.56
CA PRO A 249 -33.45 12.75 -29.27
C PRO A 249 -34.48 12.49 -30.39
N LYS A 250 -35.68 12.04 -30.03
CA LYS A 250 -36.80 11.89 -30.97
C LYS A 250 -37.15 13.24 -31.62
N PRO A 251 -37.42 13.31 -32.94
CA PRO A 251 -38.04 14.49 -33.53
C PRO A 251 -39.48 14.63 -33.03
N GLY A 252 -39.92 15.89 -32.85
CA GLY A 252 -41.24 16.26 -32.32
C GLY A 252 -42.41 15.79 -33.21
N PRO A 253 -43.65 15.78 -32.68
CA PRO A 253 -44.77 15.16 -33.37
C PRO A 253 -45.28 16.03 -34.54
N GLU A 254 -45.37 15.40 -35.72
CA GLU A 254 -46.10 15.86 -36.90
C GLU A 254 -47.61 15.95 -36.62
N GLN A 255 -48.23 17.06 -37.03
CA GLN A 255 -49.68 17.25 -37.02
C GLN A 255 -50.30 16.63 -38.28
N PRO A 256 -51.41 15.86 -38.18
CA PRO A 256 -52.18 15.48 -39.35
C PRO A 256 -53.26 16.52 -39.67
N GLN A 257 -53.29 16.93 -40.95
CA GLN A 257 -54.31 17.77 -41.56
C GLN A 257 -55.70 17.09 -41.56
N ARG A 258 -56.75 17.86 -41.29
CA ARG A 258 -58.14 17.54 -41.66
C ARG A 258 -58.86 18.79 -42.16
N ASP A 259 -59.42 18.67 -43.35
CA ASP A 259 -60.23 19.67 -44.03
C ASP A 259 -61.67 19.79 -43.50
N ALA A 260 -62.20 20.99 -43.75
CA ALA A 260 -63.61 21.42 -43.88
C ALA A 260 -64.52 21.62 -42.64
N GLN A 261 -65.03 22.85 -42.55
CA GLN A 261 -65.98 23.48 -41.60
C GLN A 261 -67.46 23.01 -41.83
N PRO A 262 -68.55 23.65 -41.30
CA PRO A 262 -68.73 24.71 -40.27
C PRO A 262 -69.90 24.49 -39.27
N ARG A 263 -70.00 25.32 -38.21
CA ARG A 263 -71.16 26.23 -37.91
C ARG A 263 -71.16 26.80 -36.47
N ARG A 264 -71.02 28.13 -36.42
CA ARG A 264 -71.79 29.19 -35.70
C ARG A 264 -72.30 29.07 -34.24
N ALA A 265 -72.20 30.26 -33.61
CA ALA A 265 -73.01 30.87 -32.54
C ALA A 265 -72.65 30.47 -31.09
N SER A 266 -72.59 31.34 -30.08
CA SER A 266 -72.72 32.81 -29.95
C SER A 266 -72.42 33.16 -28.46
N VAL A 267 -72.31 34.47 -28.16
CA VAL A 267 -72.57 35.14 -26.85
C VAL A 267 -71.40 35.32 -25.85
N ARG A 268 -70.90 36.57 -25.78
CA ARG A 268 -70.76 37.53 -24.64
C ARG A 268 -70.64 36.94 -23.21
N LYS A 269 -69.86 37.45 -22.24
CA LYS A 269 -69.45 38.83 -21.88
C LYS A 269 -68.42 38.77 -20.71
N ARG A 270 -67.56 39.79 -20.61
CA ARG A 270 -66.73 40.26 -19.45
C ARG A 270 -67.60 40.61 -18.21
N PRO A 271 -67.10 40.81 -16.95
CA PRO A 271 -66.16 41.91 -16.59
C PRO A 271 -65.22 41.72 -15.36
N THR A 272 -64.09 42.47 -15.33
CA THR A 272 -63.63 43.50 -14.33
C THR A 272 -63.15 42.96 -12.99
N GLY A 273 -61.88 43.17 -12.60
CA GLY A 273 -61.32 44.38 -11.95
C GLY A 273 -60.46 43.84 -10.77
N ASP A 274 -59.45 44.46 -10.21
CA ASP A 274 -58.94 45.82 -10.24
C ASP A 274 -57.56 45.79 -9.52
N SER A 275 -56.66 46.73 -9.87
CA SER A 275 -55.68 47.49 -9.04
C SER A 275 -55.04 46.87 -7.77
N ASP A 276 -53.81 47.19 -7.33
CA ASP A 276 -52.76 48.13 -7.74
C ASP A 276 -51.55 47.91 -6.82
N SER A 277 -50.43 48.53 -7.20
CA SER A 277 -49.26 48.97 -6.39
C SER A 277 -48.24 47.90 -5.98
N ASP A 278 -47.00 47.87 -6.49
CA ASP A 278 -45.91 48.86 -6.68
C ASP A 278 -45.06 49.18 -5.44
N PHE A 279 -43.75 49.21 -5.73
CA PHE A 279 -42.62 49.90 -5.07
C PHE A 279 -41.83 49.12 -4.00
N GLU A 280 -40.70 48.49 -4.37
CA GLU A 280 -39.30 49.02 -4.38
C GLU A 280 -38.77 49.43 -2.99
N ALA A 281 -37.79 48.68 -2.47
CA ALA A 281 -36.37 49.07 -2.28
C ALA A 281 -36.16 50.00 -1.07
N SER A 282 -35.19 49.85 -0.16
CA SER A 282 -33.76 49.65 -0.33
C SER A 282 -33.10 49.74 1.07
N ASP A 283 -32.01 49.00 1.23
CA ASP A 283 -30.73 49.39 1.85
C ASP A 283 -30.52 49.83 3.34
N ALA A 284 -29.29 49.50 3.77
CA ALA A 284 -28.42 50.17 4.76
C ALA A 284 -28.56 49.92 6.28
N ALA A 285 -27.71 48.99 6.75
CA ALA A 285 -26.58 49.20 7.67
C ALA A 285 -26.70 49.82 9.09
N SER A 286 -25.87 49.23 9.96
CA SER A 286 -25.13 49.80 11.11
C SER A 286 -25.67 49.67 12.56
N LYS A 287 -24.90 48.84 13.31
CA LYS A 287 -24.15 49.16 14.55
C LYS A 287 -24.79 48.97 15.95
N PHE A 288 -23.88 48.52 16.82
CA PHE A 288 -23.75 48.67 18.28
C PHE A 288 -24.47 47.69 19.22
N ALA A 289 -23.66 46.84 19.87
CA ALA A 289 -23.30 46.91 21.30
C ALA A 289 -23.33 45.54 22.03
N ALA A 290 -22.24 45.25 22.75
CA ALA A 290 -22.11 44.18 23.74
C ALA A 290 -22.92 44.49 25.02
N PRO A 291 -23.09 43.53 25.95
CA PRO A 291 -22.12 43.47 27.05
C PRO A 291 -21.81 42.06 27.62
N THR A 292 -20.56 41.89 28.07
CA THR A 292 -20.09 41.00 29.16
C THR A 292 -20.14 41.77 30.51
N PRO A 293 -19.73 41.22 31.70
CA PRO A 293 -19.50 39.84 32.16
C PRO A 293 -20.15 39.57 33.55
N THR A 294 -20.02 38.35 34.09
CA THR A 294 -19.79 38.19 35.54
C THR A 294 -18.97 36.94 35.86
N ARG A 295 -18.15 37.10 36.91
CA ARG A 295 -16.98 36.34 37.34
C ARG A 295 -17.24 35.78 38.74
N ARG A 296 -16.69 34.61 39.05
CA ARG A 296 -16.11 34.14 40.36
C ARG A 296 -15.74 32.66 40.17
N ARG A 297 -14.49 32.18 40.18
CA ARG A 297 -13.29 32.37 41.02
C ARG A 297 -13.43 31.84 42.46
N ASN A 298 -12.75 30.72 42.74
CA ASN A 298 -11.73 30.50 43.79
C ASN A 298 -11.38 28.99 43.76
N ASP A 299 -10.15 28.55 43.51
CA ASP A 299 -8.84 28.71 44.18
C ASP A 299 -8.57 27.70 45.32
N ARG A 300 -7.41 27.03 45.15
CA ARG A 300 -6.49 26.42 46.15
C ARG A 300 -6.94 25.13 46.83
N ILE A 301 -6.04 24.17 47.13
CA ILE A 301 -4.60 24.23 47.44
C ILE A 301 -3.83 23.18 46.64
#